data_AF-A0A945KGE6-F1
#
_entry.id   AF-A0A945KGE6-F1
#
_cell.length_a   1.000
_cell.length_b   1.000
_cell.length_c   1.000
_cell.angle_alpha   90.00
_cell.angle_beta   90.00
_cell.angle_gamma   90.00
#
_symmetry.space_group_name_H-M   'P 1'
#
loop_
_entity.id
_entity.type
_entity.pdbx_description
1 polymer ?
#
loop_
_entity_poly.entity_id
_entity_poly.type
_entity_poly.pdbx_seq_one_letter_code
_entity_poly.pdbx_strand_id
1 'polypeptide(L)'
;MALATLLLVALPQIAGGGLDKVHTWRGENSYDQMGSNVAVVGDVDGDGVGDILGGAPGFDSTTVDNVGMVRLYSGATGAVIYEFTGVTLSDRIGIALLATGDANGDGIPDFAYSDSLDDGHVYLISGADGSLLKTYSGPIEGKEFGAALDLIQDLNADGWPELLIGDPNFSGQDALGNTLLAAGVARVVDGASGAFLMEWVGETIY
;
A
#
# COMPACT_ATOMS: atom_id res chain seq x y z
N MET A 1 -11.46 4.48 29.22
CA MET A 1 -12.46 3.80 28.37
C MET A 1 -11.93 3.86 26.95
N ALA A 2 -11.38 2.74 26.45
CA ALA A 2 -10.81 2.69 25.11
C ALA A 2 -11.92 2.34 24.11
N LEU A 3 -12.13 3.19 23.09
CA LEU A 3 -12.94 2.84 21.94
C LEU A 3 -12.11 1.97 21.00
N ALA A 4 -12.61 0.80 20.65
CA ALA A 4 -12.01 -0.12 19.70
C ALA A 4 -12.69 0.04 18.33
N THR A 5 -11.90 0.19 17.28
CA THR A 5 -12.39 0.20 15.89
C THR A 5 -12.32 -1.23 15.34
N LEU A 6 -13.39 -1.67 14.67
CA LEU A 6 -13.61 -3.04 14.16
C LEU A 6 -13.43 -3.05 12.63
N LEU A 7 -12.64 -3.97 12.11
CA LEU A 7 -12.54 -4.28 10.68
C LEU A 7 -13.37 -5.54 10.36
N LEU A 8 -14.19 -5.50 9.31
CA LEU A 8 -15.04 -6.61 8.84
C LEU A 8 -14.72 -6.90 7.36
N VAL A 9 -14.30 -8.12 7.04
CA VAL A 9 -14.18 -8.61 5.66
C VAL A 9 -15.12 -9.80 5.51
N ALA A 10 -16.00 -9.77 4.50
CA ALA A 10 -17.03 -10.79 4.25
C ALA A 10 -16.84 -11.44 2.86
N LEU A 11 -16.93 -12.77 2.79
CA LEU A 11 -16.91 -13.57 1.54
C LEU A 11 -18.35 -14.00 1.15
N PRO A 12 -18.65 -14.28 -0.14
CA PRO A 12 -19.91 -14.93 -0.55
C PRO A 12 -19.77 -16.45 -0.36
N GLN A 13 -20.69 -17.24 0.19
CA GLN A 13 -22.12 -17.13 0.43
C GLN A 13 -22.46 -17.78 1.78
N ILE A 14 -23.47 -17.27 2.50
CA ILE A 14 -24.35 -18.17 3.27
C ILE A 14 -25.80 -17.71 3.04
N ALA A 15 -26.54 -18.53 2.29
CA ALA A 15 -27.99 -18.56 2.43
C ALA A 15 -28.31 -19.02 3.87
N GLY A 16 -28.50 -18.06 4.79
CA GLY A 16 -29.09 -18.30 6.11
C GLY A 16 -28.16 -18.36 7.34
N GLY A 17 -26.89 -17.94 7.27
CA GLY A 17 -26.00 -17.84 8.43
C GLY A 17 -25.68 -16.39 8.75
N GLY A 18 -25.66 -16.03 10.04
CA GLY A 18 -25.31 -14.68 10.48
C GLY A 18 -23.92 -14.25 10.03
N LEU A 19 -23.64 -12.95 10.12
CA LEU A 19 -22.29 -12.40 9.95
C LEU A 19 -21.42 -12.82 11.15
N ASP A 20 -20.99 -14.08 11.15
CA ASP A 20 -20.08 -14.59 12.15
C ASP A 20 -18.68 -14.07 11.87
N LYS A 21 -18.11 -13.40 12.87
CA LYS A 21 -16.74 -12.88 12.81
C LYS A 21 -15.76 -14.05 12.75
N VAL A 22 -15.02 -14.15 11.66
CA VAL A 22 -14.03 -15.23 11.45
C VAL A 22 -12.72 -14.91 12.18
N HIS A 23 -12.11 -13.76 11.89
CA HIS A 23 -10.81 -13.37 12.46
C HIS A 23 -10.81 -11.95 13.05
N THR A 24 -9.84 -11.66 13.89
CA THR A 24 -9.58 -10.30 14.41
C THR A 24 -8.09 -10.11 14.64
N TRP A 25 -7.50 -9.19 13.89
CA TRP A 25 -6.12 -8.75 14.09
C TRP A 25 -6.11 -7.40 14.78
N ARG A 26 -5.10 -7.17 15.63
CA ARG A 26 -4.97 -5.95 16.44
C ARG A 26 -3.54 -5.44 16.37
N GLY A 27 -3.40 -4.11 16.49
CA GLY A 27 -2.11 -3.50 16.80
C GLY A 27 -1.59 -3.97 18.16
N GLU A 28 -0.29 -3.83 18.35
CA GLU A 28 0.40 -4.23 19.59
C GLU A 28 0.22 -3.19 20.68
N ASN A 29 0.17 -1.92 20.29
CA ASN A 29 0.04 -0.78 21.19
C ASN A 29 -1.16 0.11 20.82
N SER A 30 -1.44 1.07 21.71
CA SER A 30 -2.40 2.12 21.43
C SER A 30 -1.85 3.04 20.35
N TYR A 31 -2.70 3.50 19.45
CA TYR A 31 -2.34 4.41 18.34
C TYR A 31 -1.50 3.82 17.21
N ASP A 32 -1.25 2.50 17.20
CA ASP A 32 -0.63 1.81 16.05
C ASP A 32 -1.40 1.99 14.74
N GLN A 33 -2.70 2.26 14.85
CA GLN A 33 -3.61 2.42 13.71
C GLN A 33 -3.69 1.17 12.83
N MET A 34 -3.51 -0.03 13.40
CA MET A 34 -3.74 -1.29 12.68
C MET A 34 -5.11 -1.31 12.01
N GLY A 35 -5.11 -1.58 10.70
CA GLY A 35 -6.29 -1.57 9.86
C GLY A 35 -6.71 -0.17 9.39
N SER A 36 -5.84 0.84 9.48
CA SER A 36 -6.07 2.15 8.85
C SER A 36 -6.24 2.00 7.34
N ASN A 37 -5.48 1.06 6.76
CA ASN A 37 -5.57 0.62 5.38
C ASN A 37 -5.57 -0.89 5.35
N VAL A 38 -6.31 -1.44 4.38
CA VAL A 38 -6.40 -2.87 4.14
C VAL A 38 -6.48 -3.16 2.64
N ALA A 39 -5.93 -4.29 2.24
CA ALA A 39 -6.05 -4.80 0.87
C ALA A 39 -6.24 -6.32 0.91
N VAL A 40 -6.98 -6.87 -0.07
CA VAL A 40 -7.08 -8.32 -0.29
C VAL A 40 -6.16 -8.66 -1.46
N VAL A 41 -5.09 -9.40 -1.21
CA VAL A 41 -4.00 -9.58 -2.19
C VAL A 41 -4.18 -10.80 -3.09
N GLY A 42 -5.05 -11.73 -2.71
CA GLY A 42 -5.15 -13.05 -3.34
C GLY A 42 -4.57 -14.12 -2.44
N ASP A 43 -4.50 -15.35 -2.93
CA ASP A 43 -4.01 -16.52 -2.17
C ASP A 43 -2.48 -16.60 -2.29
N VAL A 44 -1.78 -16.09 -1.27
CA VAL A 44 -0.31 -16.00 -1.24
C VAL A 44 0.29 -17.26 -0.60
N ASP A 45 -0.36 -17.83 0.41
CA ASP A 45 0.10 -19.06 1.06
C ASP A 45 -0.33 -20.36 0.37
N GLY A 46 -1.18 -20.27 -0.66
CA GLY A 46 -1.59 -21.38 -1.52
C GLY A 46 -2.66 -22.28 -0.90
N ASP A 47 -3.41 -21.78 0.10
CA ASP A 47 -4.44 -22.53 0.81
C ASP A 47 -5.83 -22.50 0.15
N GLY A 48 -5.98 -21.73 -0.94
CA GLY A 48 -7.20 -21.55 -1.71
C GLY A 48 -8.12 -20.44 -1.21
N VAL A 49 -7.71 -19.68 -0.19
CA VAL A 49 -8.44 -18.53 0.35
C VAL A 49 -7.60 -17.25 0.17
N GLY A 50 -8.25 -16.13 -0.18
CA GLY A 50 -7.53 -14.87 -0.35
C GLY A 50 -7.03 -14.28 0.97
N ASP A 51 -5.80 -13.79 0.97
CA ASP A 51 -5.09 -13.21 2.10
C ASP A 51 -5.27 -11.70 2.20
N ILE A 52 -5.00 -11.17 3.40
CA ILE A 52 -5.35 -9.81 3.79
C ILE A 52 -4.12 -9.06 4.27
N LEU A 53 -3.80 -7.94 3.62
CA LEU A 53 -2.84 -6.97 4.12
C LEU A 53 -3.51 -6.02 5.11
N GLY A 54 -2.81 -5.72 6.20
CA GLY A 54 -3.17 -4.68 7.15
C GLY A 54 -1.99 -3.76 7.45
N GLY A 55 -2.25 -2.45 7.36
CA GLY A 55 -1.29 -1.40 7.69
C GLY A 55 -1.50 -0.87 9.11
N ALA A 56 -0.41 -0.54 9.77
CA ALA A 56 -0.35 0.09 11.09
C ALA A 56 0.71 1.21 11.07
N PRO A 57 0.46 2.32 10.36
CA PRO A 57 1.45 3.38 10.14
C PRO A 57 1.84 4.12 11.41
N GLY A 58 1.04 4.04 12.48
CA GLY A 58 1.36 4.60 13.79
C GLY A 58 2.17 3.68 14.69
N PHE A 59 2.59 2.49 14.21
CA PHE A 59 3.33 1.52 15.01
C PHE A 59 4.70 2.06 15.43
N ASP A 60 5.01 1.88 16.72
CA ASP A 60 6.31 2.18 17.32
C ASP A 60 7.14 0.89 17.43
N SER A 61 8.39 0.93 17.00
CA SER A 61 9.35 -0.14 17.32
C SER A 61 9.82 -0.02 18.77
N THR A 62 10.64 -0.98 19.22
CA THR A 62 11.22 -0.93 20.57
C THR A 62 12.09 0.30 20.86
N THR A 63 12.61 0.95 19.81
CA THR A 63 13.60 2.04 19.94
C THR A 63 13.28 3.29 19.12
N VAL A 64 12.30 3.23 18.24
CA VAL A 64 11.99 4.30 17.27
C VAL A 64 10.48 4.41 17.12
N ASP A 65 9.96 5.63 17.27
CA ASP A 65 8.53 5.93 17.20
C ASP A 65 8.06 6.05 15.73
N ASN A 66 6.79 5.74 15.48
CA ASN A 66 6.09 5.90 14.20
C ASN A 66 6.86 5.31 13.00
N VAL A 67 7.51 4.17 13.19
CA VAL A 67 8.16 3.46 12.08
C VAL A 67 7.13 2.83 11.14
N GLY A 68 5.93 2.54 11.65
CA GLY A 68 4.89 1.85 10.90
C GLY A 68 5.16 0.34 10.76
N MET A 69 4.10 -0.39 10.41
CA MET A 69 4.15 -1.82 10.20
C MET A 69 3.12 -2.24 9.14
N VAL A 70 3.47 -3.24 8.34
CA VAL A 70 2.59 -3.92 7.39
C VAL A 70 2.62 -5.40 7.69
N ARG A 71 1.45 -6.03 7.78
CA ARG A 71 1.30 -7.48 7.96
C ARG A 71 0.41 -8.08 6.90
N LEU A 72 0.83 -9.21 6.36
CA LEU A 72 -0.01 -10.08 5.54
C LEU A 72 -0.54 -11.22 6.42
N TYR A 73 -1.85 -11.43 6.39
CA TYR A 73 -2.53 -12.46 7.17
C TYR A 73 -3.22 -13.47 6.25
N SER A 74 -3.05 -14.75 6.58
CA SER A 74 -3.78 -15.86 5.95
C SER A 74 -5.28 -15.65 6.14
N GLY A 75 -6.02 -15.62 5.04
CA GLY A 75 -7.46 -15.45 5.05
C GLY A 75 -8.19 -16.62 5.70
N ALA A 76 -7.68 -17.84 5.52
CA ALA A 76 -8.29 -19.03 6.11
C ALA A 76 -7.94 -19.18 7.60
N THR A 77 -6.66 -19.07 7.96
CA THR A 77 -6.18 -19.46 9.29
C THR A 77 -6.05 -18.29 10.26
N GLY A 78 -5.89 -17.07 9.75
CA GLY A 78 -5.58 -15.90 10.56
C GLY A 78 -4.11 -15.75 10.92
N ALA A 79 -3.24 -16.67 10.49
CA ALA A 79 -1.81 -16.61 10.75
C ALA A 79 -1.14 -15.46 10.01
N VAL A 80 -0.05 -14.92 10.56
CA VAL A 80 0.81 -13.96 9.85
C VAL A 80 1.66 -14.73 8.83
N ILE A 81 1.58 -14.32 7.56
CA ILE A 81 2.41 -14.84 6.47
C ILE A 81 3.69 -14.01 6.38
N TYR A 82 3.54 -12.68 6.28
CA TYR A 82 4.65 -11.74 6.25
C TYR A 82 4.43 -10.57 7.21
N GLU A 83 5.55 -10.02 7.69
CA GLU A 83 5.59 -8.84 8.54
C GLU A 83 6.74 -7.94 8.09
N PHE A 84 6.42 -6.67 7.86
CA PHE A 84 7.37 -5.62 7.52
C PHE A 84 7.24 -4.53 8.59
N THR A 85 8.39 -4.07 9.10
CA THR A 85 8.46 -3.00 10.10
C THR A 85 9.41 -1.94 9.59
N GLY A 86 8.99 -0.67 9.64
CA GLY A 86 9.87 0.44 9.28
C GLY A 86 11.07 0.50 10.24
N VAL A 87 12.15 1.13 9.81
CA VAL A 87 13.40 1.17 10.60
C VAL A 87 13.83 2.58 10.98
N THR A 88 13.21 3.60 10.38
CA THR A 88 13.55 5.00 10.56
C THR A 88 12.43 5.76 11.28
N LEU A 89 12.78 6.80 12.03
CA LEU A 89 11.80 7.66 12.70
C LEU A 89 10.82 8.23 11.67
N SER A 90 9.52 8.07 11.92
CA SER A 90 8.45 8.58 11.05
C SER A 90 8.42 7.98 9.64
N ASP A 91 9.01 6.80 9.45
CA ASP A 91 8.89 6.02 8.20
C ASP A 91 7.41 5.77 7.87
N ARG A 92 6.63 5.35 8.87
CA ARG A 92 5.18 5.14 8.80
C ARG A 92 4.79 4.24 7.62
N ILE A 93 5.51 3.15 7.39
CA ILE A 93 5.12 2.20 6.35
C ILE A 93 3.68 1.72 6.57
N GLY A 94 2.97 1.43 5.47
CA GLY A 94 1.56 1.00 5.49
C GLY A 94 0.55 2.15 5.41
N ILE A 95 0.96 3.33 4.95
CA ILE A 95 0.06 4.47 4.69
C ILE A 95 -0.88 4.20 3.52
N ALA A 96 -0.43 3.47 2.50
CA ALA A 96 -1.28 2.88 1.47
C ALA A 96 -0.84 1.43 1.22
N LEU A 97 -1.80 0.61 0.78
CA LEU A 97 -1.62 -0.80 0.47
C LEU A 97 -2.28 -1.09 -0.88
N LEU A 98 -1.67 -1.95 -1.69
CA LEU A 98 -2.16 -2.30 -3.00
C LEU A 98 -1.98 -3.80 -3.25
N ALA A 99 -3.04 -4.45 -3.73
CA ALA A 99 -2.95 -5.77 -4.33
C ALA A 99 -2.57 -5.60 -5.80
N THR A 100 -1.45 -6.18 -6.22
CA THR A 100 -0.98 -6.04 -7.61
C THR A 100 -1.31 -7.24 -8.49
N GLY A 101 -1.81 -8.33 -7.87
CA GLY A 101 -1.84 -9.63 -8.53
C GLY A 101 -0.42 -10.15 -8.73
N ASP A 102 -0.26 -11.18 -9.57
CA ASP A 102 1.05 -11.72 -9.94
C ASP A 102 1.76 -10.74 -10.90
N ALA A 103 2.53 -9.81 -10.34
CA ALA A 103 3.15 -8.72 -11.09
C ALA A 103 4.43 -9.18 -11.79
N ASN A 104 5.17 -10.12 -11.19
CA ASN A 104 6.42 -10.65 -11.74
C ASN A 104 6.24 -11.93 -12.61
N GLY A 105 5.04 -12.51 -12.65
CA GLY A 105 4.70 -13.69 -13.44
C GLY A 105 5.15 -15.02 -12.83
N ASP A 106 5.36 -15.09 -11.51
CA ASP A 106 5.80 -16.29 -10.80
C ASP A 106 4.65 -17.22 -10.37
N GLY A 107 3.41 -16.77 -10.54
CA GLY A 107 2.19 -17.51 -10.24
C GLY A 107 1.66 -17.30 -8.82
N ILE A 108 2.32 -16.49 -7.99
CA ILE A 108 1.88 -16.10 -6.64
C ILE A 108 1.50 -14.62 -6.65
N PRO A 109 0.38 -14.20 -6.03
CA PRO A 109 0.00 -12.80 -5.99
C PRO A 109 1.02 -11.93 -5.24
N ASP A 110 1.50 -10.87 -5.88
CA ASP A 110 2.34 -9.84 -5.32
C ASP A 110 1.51 -8.71 -4.70
N PHE A 111 2.18 -7.82 -3.97
CA PHE A 111 1.55 -6.67 -3.35
C PHE A 111 2.49 -5.50 -3.15
N ALA A 112 1.93 -4.31 -2.92
CA ALA A 112 2.70 -3.12 -2.62
C ALA A 112 2.20 -2.40 -1.36
N TYR A 113 3.12 -1.68 -0.72
CA TYR A 113 2.80 -0.74 0.35
C TYR A 113 3.65 0.52 0.21
N SER A 114 3.20 1.62 0.81
CA SER A 114 3.95 2.87 0.82
C SER A 114 4.41 3.30 2.21
N ASP A 115 5.35 4.24 2.23
CA ASP A 115 5.82 4.95 3.42
C ASP A 115 5.57 6.46 3.31
N SER A 116 5.99 7.21 4.33
CA SER A 116 6.09 8.67 4.28
C SER A 116 7.51 9.20 4.49
N LEU A 117 8.53 8.33 4.43
CA LEU A 117 9.92 8.70 4.65
C LEU A 117 10.48 9.42 3.44
N ASP A 118 11.28 10.47 3.67
CA ASP A 118 11.91 11.27 2.60
C ASP A 118 10.92 11.58 1.46
N ASP A 119 9.68 11.83 1.90
CA ASP A 119 8.52 12.23 1.12
C ASP A 119 7.72 11.14 0.39
N GLY A 120 8.03 9.89 0.66
CA GLY A 120 7.17 8.76 0.34
C GLY A 120 7.71 7.88 -0.77
N HIS A 121 7.70 6.58 -0.49
CA HIS A 121 8.08 5.51 -1.40
C HIS A 121 6.93 4.55 -1.59
N VAL A 122 6.97 3.81 -2.70
CA VAL A 122 6.12 2.64 -2.90
C VAL A 122 7.02 1.42 -3.09
N TYR A 123 6.81 0.39 -2.29
CA TYR A 123 7.57 -0.86 -2.31
C TYR A 123 6.68 -1.95 -2.89
N LEU A 124 7.09 -2.52 -4.01
CA LEU A 124 6.49 -3.73 -4.59
C LEU A 124 7.22 -4.96 -4.05
N ILE A 125 6.46 -5.88 -3.49
CA ILE A 125 6.94 -7.06 -2.76
C ILE A 125 6.43 -8.32 -3.44
N SER A 126 7.30 -9.31 -3.59
CA SER A 126 6.93 -10.62 -4.10
C SER A 126 6.10 -11.40 -3.09
N GLY A 127 4.98 -11.94 -3.53
CA GLY A 127 4.18 -12.85 -2.71
C GLY A 127 4.87 -14.19 -2.44
N ALA A 128 5.73 -14.65 -3.36
CA ALA A 128 6.35 -15.97 -3.28
C ALA A 128 7.34 -16.11 -2.11
N ASP A 129 8.08 -15.04 -1.79
CA ASP A 129 9.12 -15.07 -0.76
C ASP A 129 9.21 -13.82 0.13
N GLY A 130 8.36 -12.81 -0.09
CA GLY A 130 8.38 -11.54 0.65
C GLY A 130 9.54 -10.63 0.28
N SER A 131 10.27 -10.90 -0.81
CA SER A 131 11.38 -10.07 -1.26
C SER A 131 10.92 -8.79 -1.95
N LEU A 132 11.73 -7.73 -1.85
CA LEU A 132 11.50 -6.49 -2.57
C LEU A 132 11.77 -6.67 -4.06
N LEU A 133 10.73 -6.49 -4.88
CA LEU A 133 10.84 -6.47 -6.34
C LEU A 133 11.25 -5.09 -6.85
N LYS A 134 10.63 -4.03 -6.31
CA LYS A 134 10.85 -2.67 -6.79
C LYS A 134 10.57 -1.61 -5.72
N THR A 135 11.32 -0.52 -5.76
CA THR A 135 10.99 0.74 -5.09
C THR A 135 10.68 1.81 -6.13
N TYR A 136 9.56 2.50 -5.98
CA TYR A 136 9.19 3.68 -6.75
C TYR A 136 9.30 4.92 -5.88
N SER A 137 9.88 5.99 -6.43
CA SER A 137 10.07 7.29 -5.77
C SER A 137 9.53 8.40 -6.65
N GLY A 138 9.05 9.48 -6.02
CA GLY A 138 8.60 10.69 -6.72
C GLY A 138 9.76 11.45 -7.42
N PRO A 139 9.46 12.31 -8.41
CA PRO A 139 10.47 13.09 -9.14
C PRO A 139 11.11 14.22 -8.33
N ILE A 140 10.47 14.63 -7.23
CA ILE A 140 10.89 15.74 -6.39
C ILE A 140 10.87 15.22 -4.95
N GLU A 141 12.03 15.24 -4.29
CA GLU A 141 12.11 15.12 -2.82
C GLU A 141 11.23 16.22 -2.23
N GLY A 142 10.17 15.86 -1.50
CA GLY A 142 9.48 16.85 -0.67
C GLY A 142 8.01 16.62 -0.37
N LYS A 143 7.28 15.77 -1.10
CA LYS A 143 5.82 15.67 -1.05
C LYS A 143 5.28 14.22 -1.19
N GLU A 144 4.33 13.87 -0.32
CA GLU A 144 3.70 12.57 0.03
C GLU A 144 3.41 11.56 -1.13
N PHE A 145 4.44 11.15 -1.87
CA PHE A 145 4.37 10.17 -2.94
C PHE A 145 3.97 8.80 -2.39
N GLY A 146 2.94 8.19 -2.97
CA GLY A 146 2.40 6.93 -2.46
C GLY A 146 1.35 7.10 -1.38
N ALA A 147 0.83 8.31 -1.14
CA ALA A 147 -0.29 8.54 -0.22
C ALA A 147 -1.58 7.82 -0.65
N ALA A 148 -1.72 7.54 -1.96
CA ALA A 148 -2.79 6.72 -2.51
C ALA A 148 -2.23 5.85 -3.64
N LEU A 149 -2.72 4.62 -3.75
CA LEU A 149 -2.29 3.64 -4.74
C LEU A 149 -3.51 3.02 -5.42
N ASP A 150 -3.42 2.79 -6.71
CA ASP A 150 -4.33 1.95 -7.49
C ASP A 150 -3.55 1.24 -8.60
N LEU A 151 -4.16 0.24 -9.23
CA LEU A 151 -3.55 -0.58 -10.27
C LEU A 151 -4.19 -0.30 -11.63
N ILE A 152 -3.37 -0.21 -12.66
CA ILE A 152 -3.78 -0.24 -14.05
C ILE A 152 -3.21 -1.53 -14.66
N GLN A 153 -4.03 -2.30 -15.37
CA GLN A 153 -3.50 -3.45 -16.10
C GLN A 153 -2.50 -3.00 -17.16
N ASP A 154 -1.51 -3.85 -17.41
CA ASP A 154 -0.43 -3.68 -18.38
C ASP A 154 -0.85 -2.87 -19.63
N LEU A 155 -0.56 -1.58 -19.56
CA LEU A 155 -0.95 -0.53 -20.47
C LEU A 155 0.06 -0.42 -21.61
N ASN A 156 1.32 -0.74 -21.34
CA ASN A 156 2.42 -0.66 -22.29
C ASN A 156 2.78 -2.01 -22.96
N ALA A 157 2.15 -3.10 -22.54
CA ALA A 157 2.32 -4.47 -23.01
C ALA A 157 3.72 -5.07 -22.72
N ASP A 158 4.34 -4.72 -21.59
CA ASP A 158 5.64 -5.26 -21.15
C ASP A 158 5.53 -6.47 -20.21
N GLY A 159 4.32 -6.85 -19.85
CA GLY A 159 4.01 -7.98 -18.98
C GLY A 159 3.92 -7.63 -17.50
N TRP A 160 4.15 -6.38 -17.10
CA TRP A 160 3.96 -5.89 -15.74
C TRP A 160 2.76 -4.94 -15.67
N PRO A 161 1.96 -4.97 -14.60
CA PRO A 161 0.91 -3.98 -14.41
C PRO A 161 1.52 -2.62 -14.03
N GLU A 162 0.86 -1.52 -14.40
CA GLU A 162 1.25 -0.17 -13.96
C GLU A 162 0.55 0.25 -12.68
N LEU A 163 1.21 1.15 -11.96
CA LEU A 163 0.72 1.71 -10.72
C LEU A 163 0.19 3.13 -10.97
N LEU A 164 -1.00 3.43 -10.45
CA LEU A 164 -1.50 4.78 -10.29
C LEU A 164 -1.12 5.26 -8.89
N ILE A 165 -0.26 6.28 -8.81
CA ILE A 165 0.30 6.77 -7.55
C ILE A 165 -0.13 8.22 -7.33
N GLY A 166 -0.75 8.47 -6.18
CA GLY A 166 -1.10 9.79 -5.70
C GLY A 166 0.02 10.43 -4.87
N ASP A 167 0.23 11.72 -5.10
CA ASP A 167 1.11 12.60 -4.34
C ASP A 167 0.34 13.92 -4.12
N PRO A 168 -0.51 13.98 -3.08
CA PRO A 168 -1.50 15.04 -2.89
C PRO A 168 -0.88 16.39 -2.54
N ASN A 169 0.36 16.40 -2.06
CA ASN A 169 1.06 17.62 -1.68
C ASN A 169 2.08 18.07 -2.73
N PHE A 170 2.13 17.42 -3.90
CA PHE A 170 3.08 17.73 -4.96
C PHE A 170 3.20 19.23 -5.24
N SER A 171 4.45 19.70 -5.31
CA SER A 171 4.82 21.06 -5.67
C SER A 171 5.88 20.98 -6.77
N GLY A 172 5.70 21.72 -7.86
CA GLY A 172 6.52 21.55 -9.06
C GLY A 172 6.36 22.72 -10.03
N GLN A 173 6.43 22.43 -11.33
CA GLN A 173 6.12 23.39 -12.38
C GLN A 173 5.06 22.82 -13.32
N ASP A 174 4.17 23.68 -13.84
CA ASP A 174 3.25 23.29 -14.91
C ASP A 174 3.97 23.25 -16.27
N ALA A 175 3.25 22.86 -17.33
CA ALA A 175 3.76 22.81 -18.69
C ALA A 175 4.21 24.19 -19.26
N LEU A 176 3.85 25.29 -18.61
CA LEU A 176 4.22 26.66 -18.96
C LEU A 176 5.39 27.18 -18.11
N GLY A 177 5.90 26.38 -17.16
CA GLY A 177 6.99 26.73 -16.24
C GLY A 177 6.55 27.52 -15.01
N ASN A 178 5.25 27.67 -14.75
CA ASN A 178 4.76 28.32 -13.54
C ASN A 178 4.94 27.41 -12.33
N THR A 179 5.37 27.98 -11.21
CA THR A 179 5.48 27.24 -9.95
C THR A 179 4.10 26.82 -9.44
N LEU A 180 3.97 25.52 -9.17
CA LEU A 180 2.84 24.90 -8.52
C LEU A 180 3.19 24.62 -7.05
N LEU A 181 2.33 25.04 -6.14
CA LEU A 181 2.50 24.83 -4.70
C LEU A 181 1.34 23.97 -4.20
N ALA A 182 1.66 22.79 -3.66
CA ALA A 182 0.69 21.82 -3.16
C ALA A 182 -0.48 21.60 -4.14
N ALA A 183 -0.16 21.52 -5.43
CA ALA A 183 -1.14 21.27 -6.48
C ALA A 183 -1.71 19.85 -6.39
N GLY A 184 -0.90 18.92 -5.87
CA GLY A 184 -1.19 17.51 -5.92
C GLY A 184 -1.04 16.95 -7.32
N VAL A 185 -0.76 15.66 -7.41
CA VAL A 185 -0.58 14.97 -8.69
C VAL A 185 -0.95 13.50 -8.57
N ALA A 186 -1.49 12.96 -9.65
CA ALA A 186 -1.62 11.52 -9.86
C ALA A 186 -0.73 11.10 -11.04
N ARG A 187 0.00 10.00 -10.90
CA ARG A 187 0.92 9.50 -11.93
C ARG A 187 0.64 8.05 -12.27
N VAL A 188 0.67 7.71 -13.55
CA VAL A 188 0.85 6.32 -13.98
C VAL A 188 2.34 6.03 -14.04
N VAL A 189 2.77 5.03 -13.29
CA VAL A 189 4.14 4.58 -13.18
C VAL A 189 4.25 3.17 -13.71
N ASP A 190 5.16 2.98 -14.65
CA ASP A 190 5.45 1.68 -15.22
C ASP A 190 5.91 0.69 -14.15
N GLY A 191 5.27 -0.48 -14.07
CA GLY A 191 5.56 -1.49 -13.05
C GLY A 191 6.97 -2.04 -13.15
N ALA A 192 7.42 -2.36 -14.36
CA ALA A 192 8.72 -2.98 -14.59
C ALA A 192 9.88 -1.97 -14.42
N SER A 193 9.82 -0.85 -15.13
CA SER A 193 10.92 0.12 -15.19
C SER A 193 10.86 1.17 -14.08
N GLY A 194 9.66 1.53 -13.61
CA GLY A 194 9.43 2.67 -12.73
C GLY A 194 9.33 4.02 -13.47
N ALA A 195 9.27 4.01 -14.80
CA ALA A 195 9.14 5.22 -15.60
C ALA A 195 7.75 5.85 -15.46
N PHE A 196 7.67 7.18 -15.46
CA PHE A 196 6.38 7.87 -15.52
C PHE A 196 5.81 7.86 -16.93
N LEU A 197 4.61 7.31 -17.07
CA LEU A 197 3.90 7.20 -18.35
C LEU A 197 2.91 8.33 -18.55
N MET A 198 2.19 8.71 -17.49
CA MET A 198 1.18 9.77 -17.50
C MET A 198 1.21 10.53 -16.18
N GLU A 199 0.83 11.80 -16.22
CA GLU A 199 0.75 12.67 -15.06
C GLU A 199 -0.48 13.59 -15.17
N TRP A 200 -1.23 13.72 -14.09
CA TRP A 200 -2.30 14.70 -13.93
C TRP A 200 -2.00 15.57 -12.73
N VAL A 201 -1.61 16.81 -12.99
CA VAL A 201 -1.29 17.80 -11.95
C VAL A 201 -2.55 18.62 -11.65
N GLY A 202 -2.82 18.87 -10.37
CA GLY A 202 -3.90 19.77 -9.97
C GLY A 202 -3.66 21.18 -10.52
N GLU A 203 -4.66 21.76 -11.17
CA GLU A 203 -4.57 23.13 -11.65
C GLU A 203 -4.79 24.10 -10.48
N THR A 204 -3.87 25.05 -10.29
CA THR A 204 -4.09 26.15 -9.34
C THR A 204 -4.90 27.22 -10.06
N ILE A 205 -6.23 27.15 -9.96
CA ILE A 205 -7.10 28.22 -10.47
C ILE A 205 -7.01 29.39 -9.47
N TYR A 206 -6.20 30.41 -9.78
CA TYR A 206 -6.19 31.70 -9.07
C TYR A 206 -7.04 32.73 -9.80
#